data_AF-A0A3D2IBS0-F1
#
_entry.id   AF-A0A3D2IBS0-F1
#
_cell.length_a   1.000
_cell.length_b   1.000
_cell.length_c   1.000
_cell.angle_alpha   90.00
_cell.angle_beta   90.00
_cell.angle_gamma   90.00
#
_symmetry.space_group_name_H-M   'P 1'
#
loop_
_entity.id
_entity.type
_entity.pdbx_description
1 polymer ?
#
loop_
_entity_poly.entity_id
_entity_poly.type
_entity_poly.pdbx_seq_one_letter_code
_entity_poly.pdbx_strand_id
1 'polypeptide(L)'
;MYWPQGGNENLNAETAVLIEAGIGITDSWKGIGDHHLAFFRTDISNGIRWTPGSGAFFQAQNYLSLLSYGVEWKASKSLKIGSFYLNYFQSTSYTRS
;
A
#
# COMPACT_ATOMS: atom_id res chain seq x y z
N MET A 1 -4.05 -20.89 -12.05
CA MET A 1 -2.82 -21.68 -12.26
C MET A 1 -3.18 -23.14 -12.12
N TYR A 2 -3.02 -23.93 -13.19
CA TYR A 2 -3.22 -25.37 -13.14
C TYR A 2 -1.86 -26.06 -13.27
N TRP A 3 -1.43 -26.78 -12.22
CA TRP A 3 -0.39 -27.79 -12.33
C TRP A 3 -0.84 -29.07 -11.60
N PRO A 4 -0.49 -30.28 -12.08
CA PRO A 4 -1.19 -31.51 -11.67
C PRO A 4 -1.03 -31.92 -10.20
N GLN A 5 0.07 -31.54 -9.54
CA GLN A 5 0.45 -32.01 -8.20
C GLN A 5 0.13 -31.01 -7.06
N GLY A 6 -0.56 -29.91 -7.36
CA GLY A 6 -0.88 -28.85 -6.37
C GLY A 6 -1.77 -27.72 -6.90
N GLY A 7 -2.30 -27.88 -8.13
CA GLY A 7 -3.25 -26.97 -8.73
C GLY A 7 -4.61 -26.99 -8.03
N ASN A 8 -5.31 -25.88 -8.13
CA ASN A 8 -6.68 -25.74 -7.67
C ASN A 8 -7.52 -25.27 -8.87
N GLU A 9 -8.38 -26.16 -9.37
CA GLU A 9 -9.26 -25.89 -10.52
C GLU A 9 -10.32 -24.83 -10.20
N ASN A 10 -10.62 -24.63 -8.91
CA ASN A 10 -11.56 -23.62 -8.42
C ASN A 10 -10.84 -22.30 -8.03
N LEU A 11 -9.57 -22.14 -8.39
CA LEU A 11 -8.81 -20.93 -8.06
C LEU A 11 -9.31 -19.75 -8.91
N ASN A 12 -9.93 -18.79 -8.23
CA ASN A 12 -10.30 -17.51 -8.81
C ASN A 12 -9.12 -16.53 -8.76
N ALA A 13 -9.11 -15.58 -9.69
CA ALA A 13 -8.15 -14.48 -9.63
C ALA A 13 -8.38 -13.63 -8.38
N GLU A 14 -7.29 -13.21 -7.74
CA GLU A 14 -7.33 -12.18 -6.71
C GLU A 14 -7.72 -10.85 -7.37
N THR A 15 -8.66 -10.15 -6.75
CA THR A 15 -9.15 -8.85 -7.23
C THR A 15 -9.00 -7.83 -6.12
N ALA A 16 -8.35 -6.71 -6.40
CA ALA A 16 -8.19 -5.62 -5.46
C ALA A 16 -8.83 -4.34 -6.00
N VAL A 17 -9.62 -3.67 -5.15
CA VAL A 17 -10.15 -2.33 -5.42
C VAL A 17 -9.45 -1.36 -4.48
N LEU A 18 -8.74 -0.39 -5.05
CA LEU A 18 -8.08 0.68 -4.32
C LEU A 18 -8.83 1.99 -4.58
N ILE A 19 -9.18 2.68 -3.49
CA ILE A 19 -9.76 4.02 -3.52
C ILE A 19 -8.82 4.93 -2.73
N GLU A 20 -8.39 6.02 -3.36
CA GLU A 20 -7.50 7.01 -2.76
C GLU A 20 -8.09 8.40 -2.90
N ALA A 21 -7.95 9.20 -1.84
CA ALA A 21 -8.28 10.61 -1.85
C ALA A 21 -7.20 11.37 -1.07
N GLY A 22 -6.68 12.44 -1.66
CA GLY A 22 -5.58 13.20 -1.07
C GLY A 22 -5.71 14.69 -1.28
N ILE A 23 -5.05 15.43 -0.40
CA ILE A 23 -4.89 16.88 -0.48
C ILE A 23 -3.40 17.21 -0.43
N GLY A 24 -2.97 18.10 -1.33
CA GLY A 24 -1.62 18.64 -1.37
C GLY A 24 -1.63 20.13 -1.10
N ILE A 25 -0.70 20.58 -0.28
CA ILE A 25 -0.37 21.99 -0.10
C ILE A 25 1.05 22.17 -0.63
N THR A 26 1.19 22.93 -1.70
CA THR A 26 2.48 23.32 -2.26
C THR A 26 2.71 24.79 -1.91
N ASP A 27 3.68 25.05 -1.03
CA ASP A 27 3.96 26.41 -0.61
C ASP A 27 4.99 27.07 -1.53
N SER A 28 4.47 27.84 -2.49
CA SER A 28 5.29 28.64 -3.40
C SER A 28 6.15 29.70 -2.68
N TRP A 29 5.82 30.08 -1.44
CA TRP A 29 6.49 31.12 -0.67
C TRP A 29 7.54 30.55 0.32
N LYS A 30 7.82 29.24 0.26
CA LYS A 30 8.91 28.51 0.95
C LYS A 30 8.88 28.56 2.49
N GLY A 31 7.78 28.99 3.10
CA GLY A 31 7.64 29.14 4.56
C GLY A 31 7.24 27.84 5.26
N ILE A 32 6.30 27.10 4.69
CA ILE A 32 5.65 25.92 5.28
C ILE A 32 6.22 24.62 4.69
N GLY A 33 6.72 24.66 3.44
CA GLY A 33 7.15 23.48 2.69
C GLY A 33 5.99 22.77 1.98
N ASP A 34 6.29 21.68 1.28
CA ASP A 34 5.28 20.91 0.55
C ASP A 34 4.77 19.78 1.43
N HIS A 35 3.44 19.70 1.55
CA HIS A 35 2.76 18.70 2.36
C HIS A 35 1.75 17.95 1.52
N HIS A 36 1.71 16.63 1.66
CA HIS A 36 0.74 15.78 1.02
C HIS A 36 0.13 14.84 2.05
N LEU A 37 -1.19 14.87 2.16
CA LEU A 37 -1.96 13.98 3.02
C LEU A 37 -2.88 13.15 2.13
N ALA A 38 -2.77 11.82 2.21
CA ALA A 38 -3.58 10.88 1.44
C ALA A 38 -4.28 9.90 2.36
N PHE A 39 -5.54 9.62 2.09
CA PHE A 39 -6.32 8.55 2.69
C PHE A 39 -6.52 7.47 1.64
N PHE A 40 -6.37 6.22 2.05
CA PHE A 40 -6.57 5.08 1.15
C PHE A 40 -7.47 4.04 1.79
N ARG A 41 -8.16 3.31 0.93
CA ARG A 41 -8.91 2.10 1.26
C ARG A 41 -8.69 1.06 0.17
N THR A 42 -8.31 -0.13 0.57
CA THR A 42 -8.06 -1.28 -0.30
C THR A 42 -8.94 -2.44 0.14
N ASP A 43 -9.80 -2.89 -0.76
CA ASP A 43 -10.63 -4.09 -0.58
C ASP A 43 -10.09 -5.20 -1.51
N ILE A 44 -9.49 -6.23 -0.94
CA ILE A 44 -9.00 -7.42 -1.66
C ILE A 44 -10.01 -8.55 -1.49
N SER A 45 -10.48 -9.07 -2.62
CA SER A 45 -11.35 -10.25 -2.69
C SER A 45 -10.63 -11.41 -3.35
N ASN A 46 -10.99 -12.63 -2.97
CA ASN A 46 -10.37 -13.88 -3.45
C ASN A 46 -8.86 -13.94 -3.18
N GLY A 47 -8.39 -13.36 -2.08
CA GLY A 47 -6.97 -13.31 -1.72
C GLY A 47 -6.32 -14.69 -1.77
N ILE A 48 -5.13 -14.85 -2.34
CA ILE A 48 -4.54 -16.20 -2.48
C ILE A 48 -3.71 -16.55 -1.25
N ARG A 49 -4.09 -17.63 -0.56
CA ARG A 49 -3.30 -18.22 0.52
C ARG A 49 -2.70 -19.55 0.08
N TRP A 50 -1.41 -19.71 0.30
CA TRP A 50 -0.72 -20.97 0.14
C TRP A 50 -0.80 -21.75 1.45
N THR A 51 -1.45 -22.91 1.41
CA THR A 51 -1.52 -23.84 2.53
C THR A 51 -0.73 -25.10 2.21
N PRO A 52 -0.14 -25.78 3.20
CA PRO A 52 0.40 -27.12 2.99
C PRO A 52 -0.70 -28.04 2.45
N GLY A 53 -0.48 -28.65 1.29
CA GLY A 53 -1.40 -29.62 0.69
C GLY A 53 -1.17 -31.04 1.23
N SER A 54 -1.80 -32.03 0.60
CA SER A 54 -1.49 -33.43 0.86
C SER A 54 -0.10 -33.78 0.30
N GLY A 55 0.85 -34.12 1.19
CA GLY A 55 2.23 -34.49 0.82
C GLY A 55 3.23 -33.34 0.93
N ALA A 56 4.19 -33.26 0.00
CA ALA A 56 5.29 -32.28 0.02
C ALA A 56 5.01 -30.99 -0.77
N PHE A 57 3.79 -30.78 -1.25
CA PHE A 57 3.43 -29.69 -2.15
C PHE A 57 2.50 -28.67 -1.48
N PHE A 58 2.69 -27.39 -1.79
CA PHE A 58 1.78 -26.33 -1.38
C PHE A 58 0.61 -26.22 -2.37
N GLN A 59 -0.58 -25.91 -1.84
CA GLN A 59 -1.77 -25.67 -2.65
C GLN A 59 -2.22 -24.21 -2.49
N ALA A 60 -2.52 -23.55 -3.61
CA ALA A 60 -3.14 -22.23 -3.62
C ALA A 60 -4.65 -22.36 -3.37
N GLN A 61 -5.16 -21.60 -2.41
CA GLN A 61 -6.58 -21.52 -2.12
C GLN A 61 -6.99 -20.05 -2.04
N ASN A 62 -8.17 -19.72 -2.57
CA ASN A 62 -8.75 -18.41 -2.28
C ASN A 62 -9.13 -18.37 -0.79
N TYR A 63 -8.63 -17.34 -0.11
CA TYR A 63 -8.83 -16.99 1.28
C TYR A 63 -9.79 -15.80 1.39
N LEU A 64 -10.27 -15.54 2.61
CA LEU A 64 -11.27 -14.51 2.92
C LEU A 64 -10.81 -13.10 2.52
N SER A 65 -11.77 -12.21 2.32
CA SER A 65 -11.53 -10.81 1.95
C SER A 65 -10.65 -10.07 2.96
N LEU A 66 -9.70 -9.28 2.46
CA LEU A 66 -8.86 -8.40 3.27
C LEU A 66 -9.27 -6.95 3.00
N LEU A 67 -9.60 -6.22 4.07
CA LEU A 67 -9.86 -4.78 4.01
C LEU A 67 -8.71 -4.07 4.72
N SER A 68 -7.99 -3.22 3.99
CA SER A 68 -6.96 -2.35 4.54
C SER A 68 -7.33 -0.89 4.32
N TYR A 69 -7.09 -0.03 5.29
CA TYR A 69 -7.29 1.41 5.13
C TYR A 69 -6.31 2.18 6.00
N GLY A 70 -6.05 3.41 5.60
CA GLY A 70 -5.03 4.18 6.28
C GLY A 70 -4.91 5.62 5.82
N VAL A 71 -3.90 6.26 6.39
CA VAL A 71 -3.52 7.63 6.09
C VAL A 71 -2.01 7.70 5.92
N GLU A 72 -1.57 8.41 4.89
CA GLU A 72 -0.19 8.74 4.63
C GLU A 72 -0.01 10.25 4.65
N TRP A 73 1.01 10.72 5.38
CA TRP A 73 1.46 12.10 5.35
C TRP A 73 2.91 12.17 4.91
N LYS A 74 3.18 13.01 3.91
CA LYS A 74 4.51 13.29 3.39
C LYS A 74 4.75 14.80 3.48
N ALA A 75 5.92 15.18 3.98
CA ALA A 75 6.33 16.58 4.08
C ALA A 75 7.75 16.75 3.53
N SER A 76 7.98 17.84 2.82
CA SER A 76 9.31 18.18 2.32
C SER A 76 9.57 19.68 2.41
N LYS A 77 10.82 20.06 2.67
CA LYS A 77 11.21 21.46 2.77
C LYS A 77 12.68 21.66 2.43
N SER A 78 12.96 22.65 1.59
CA SER A 78 14.32 23.12 1.31
C SER A 78 14.57 24.43 2.03
N LEU A 79 15.56 24.44 2.91
CA LEU A 79 15.95 25.57 3.75
C LEU A 79 17.34 26.08 3.31
N LYS A 80 17.46 27.39 3.13
CA LYS A 80 18.77 28.04 2.97
C LYS A 80 19.13 28.73 4.29
N ILE A 81 20.20 28.28 4.94
CA ILE A 81 20.70 28.83 6.20
C ILE A 81 22.11 29.37 5.94
N GLY A 82 22.20 30.68 5.67
CA GLY A 82 23.45 31.30 5.22
C GLY A 82 23.91 30.75 3.87
N SER A 83 25.10 30.15 3.84
CA SER A 83 25.67 29.48 2.66
C SER A 83 25.24 28.01 2.53
N PHE A 84 24.57 27.44 3.54
CA PHE A 84 24.16 26.04 3.55
C PHE A 84 22.75 25.85 2.98
N TYR A 85 22.56 24.74 2.28
CA TYR A 85 21.27 24.26 1.83
C TYR A 85 20.95 22.96 2.56
N LEU A 86 19.85 22.94 3.31
CA LEU A 86 19.34 21.78 4.00
C LEU A 86 18.04 21.33 3.32
N ASN A 87 17.97 20.06 2.94
CA ASN A 87 16.74 19.44 2.45
C ASN A 87 16.20 18.51 3.53
N TYR A 88 14.94 18.72 3.88
CA TYR A 88 14.21 17.94 4.84
C TYR A 88 13.10 17.15 4.13
N PHE A 89 12.97 15.88 4.50
CA PHE A 89 11.89 15.00 4.05
C PHE A 89 11.38 14.16 5.22
N GLN A 90 10.07 14.05 5.33
CA GLN A 90 9.38 13.23 6.32
C GLN A 90 8.27 12.43 5.62
N SER A 91 8.14 11.17 6.01
CA SER A 91 7.02 10.31 5.64
C SER A 91 6.50 9.61 6.89
N THR A 92 5.20 9.62 7.10
CA THR A 92 4.53 8.95 8.21
C THR A 92 3.26 8.30 7.70
N SER A 93 3.03 7.06 8.10
CA SER A 93 1.90 6.26 7.63
C SER A 93 1.27 5.50 8.79
N TYR A 94 -0.06 5.41 8.78
CA TYR A 94 -0.82 4.54 9.66
C TYR A 94 -1.75 3.67 8.82
N THR A 95 -1.66 2.36 9.02
CA THR A 95 -2.45 1.36 8.30
C THR A 95 -3.14 0.43 9.28
N ARG A 96 -4.42 0.19 9.06
CA ARG A 96 -5.19 -0.86 9.75
C ARG A 96 -5.69 -1.87 8.73
N SER A 97 -5.53 -3.16 9.04
CA SER A 97 -5.95 -4.30 8.22
C SER A 97 -6.74 -5.31 9.05
#